data_AF-A0A819ZYY1-F1
#
_entry.id   AF-A0A819ZYY1-F1
#
_cell.length_a   1.000
_cell.length_b   1.000
_cell.length_c   1.000
_cell.angle_alpha   90.00
_cell.angle_beta   90.00
_cell.angle_gamma   90.00
#
_symmetry.space_group_name_H-M   'P 1'
#
loop_
_entity.id
_entity.type
_entity.pdbx_description
1 polymer ?
#
loop_
_entity_poly.entity_id
_entity_poly.type
_entity_poly.pdbx_seq_one_letter_code
_entity_poly.pdbx_strand_id
1 'polypeptide(L)'
;MSSWEQDLLPFLDELPTYSDAVFYNFVKNYVGVIEGDIIEIQRIKNVRILLQISDVFSFFQINNKDIFKLKERACFIDDNSNYIVRPGIRSDIEQFIELLKNHCKPITEPNYAQGENSCMCGF
;
A
#
# COMPACT_ATOMS: atom_id res chain seq x y z
N MET A 1 1.93 7.08 -15.38
CA MET A 1 2.76 7.13 -14.17
C MET A 1 2.75 8.55 -13.65
N SER A 2 2.38 8.71 -12.39
CA SER A 2 2.34 9.98 -11.65
C SER A 2 3.76 10.44 -11.31
N SER A 3 4.00 11.75 -11.17
CA SER A 3 5.35 12.30 -10.93
C SER A 3 6.06 11.66 -9.72
N TRP A 4 5.32 11.41 -8.65
CA TRP A 4 5.87 10.85 -7.41
C TRP A 4 6.24 9.36 -7.51
N GLU A 5 5.66 8.61 -8.45
CA GLU A 5 5.99 7.19 -8.63
C GLU A 5 7.43 7.02 -9.13
N GLN A 6 7.90 7.93 -10.00
CA GLN A 6 9.26 7.90 -10.52
C GLN A 6 10.30 8.22 -9.45
N ASP A 7 9.96 9.13 -8.53
CA ASP A 7 10.82 9.52 -7.41
C ASP A 7 10.94 8.40 -6.35
N LEU A 8 9.97 7.49 -6.31
CA LEU A 8 9.90 6.39 -5.34
C LEU A 8 10.71 5.16 -5.79
N LEU A 9 10.80 4.92 -7.11
CA LEU A 9 11.48 3.75 -7.70
C LEU A 9 12.88 3.45 -7.12
N PRO A 10 13.78 4.45 -6.89
CA PRO A 10 15.13 4.17 -6.37
C PRO A 10 15.16 3.57 -4.96
N PHE A 11 14.09 3.74 -4.19
CA PHE A 11 14.01 3.35 -2.78
C PHE A 11 13.22 2.05 -2.56
N LEU A 12 12.64 1.49 -3.62
CA LEU A 12 11.75 0.33 -3.51
C LEU A 12 12.42 -0.94 -2.98
N ASP A 13 13.71 -1.11 -3.25
CA ASP A 13 14.46 -2.27 -2.78
C ASP A 13 14.74 -2.20 -1.26
N GLU A 14 14.90 -0.99 -0.73
CA GLU A 14 15.17 -0.76 0.70
C GLU A 14 13.88 -0.65 1.52
N LEU A 15 12.78 -0.22 0.91
CA LEU A 15 11.52 0.06 1.58
C LEU A 15 10.96 -1.12 2.42
N PRO A 16 11.11 -2.40 2.04
CA PRO A 16 10.73 -3.53 2.89
C PRO A 16 11.47 -3.60 4.23
N THR A 17 12.66 -2.99 4.31
CA THR A 17 13.47 -2.92 5.55
C THR A 17 13.02 -1.81 6.48
N TYR A 18 12.25 -0.83 5.99
CA TYR A 18 11.80 0.29 6.79
C TYR A 18 10.72 -0.13 7.78
N SER A 19 10.83 0.37 9.01
CA SER A 19 9.86 0.13 10.07
C SER A 19 9.54 1.37 10.88
N ASP A 20 8.36 1.38 11.50
CA ASP A 20 7.89 2.39 12.44
C ASP A 20 8.07 3.82 11.87
N ALA A 21 8.74 4.71 12.59
CA ALA A 21 8.91 6.11 12.21
C ALA A 21 9.60 6.29 10.84
N VAL A 22 10.54 5.41 10.48
CA VAL A 22 11.23 5.48 9.18
C VAL A 22 10.24 5.21 8.05
N PHE A 23 9.40 4.17 8.22
CA PHE A 23 8.36 3.85 7.26
C PHE A 23 7.31 4.96 7.15
N TYR A 24 6.84 5.48 8.29
CA TYR A 24 5.86 6.57 8.28
C TYR A 24 6.40 7.82 7.60
N ASN A 25 7.63 8.24 7.91
CA ASN A 25 8.25 9.40 7.28
C ASN A 25 8.43 9.21 5.77
N PHE A 26 8.79 8.00 5.34
CA PHE A 26 8.87 7.68 3.92
C PHE A 26 7.53 7.92 3.22
N VAL A 27 6.44 7.33 3.74
CA VAL A 27 5.11 7.50 3.16
C VAL A 27 4.71 8.98 3.12
N LYS A 28 4.98 9.74 4.19
CA LYS A 28 4.66 11.18 4.25
C LYS A 28 5.38 12.00 3.20
N ASN A 29 6.63 11.65 2.88
CA ASN A 29 7.46 12.39 1.95
C ASN A 29 7.13 12.09 0.48
N TYR A 30 6.71 10.86 0.17
CA TYR A 30 6.53 10.42 -1.22
C TYR A 30 5.06 10.23 -1.64
N VAL A 31 4.20 9.81 -0.73
CA VAL A 31 2.77 9.60 -1.01
C VAL A 31 1.97 10.81 -0.54
N GLY A 32 2.27 11.28 0.68
CA GLY A 32 1.69 12.49 1.23
C GLY A 32 1.46 12.41 2.74
N VAL A 33 1.39 13.59 3.36
CA VAL A 33 1.32 13.72 4.83
C VAL A 33 0.06 13.08 5.40
N ILE A 34 -1.09 13.23 4.72
CA ILE A 34 -2.36 12.68 5.21
C ILE A 34 -2.36 11.15 5.08
N GLU A 35 -1.81 10.64 4.00
CA GLU A 35 -1.68 9.23 3.67
C GLU A 35 -0.78 8.52 4.68
N GLY A 36 0.35 9.16 5.01
CA GLY A 36 1.23 8.68 6.07
C GLY A 36 0.58 8.71 7.46
N ASP A 37 -0.20 9.75 7.79
CA ASP A 37 -0.96 9.80 9.06
C ASP A 37 -2.03 8.69 9.13
N ILE A 38 -2.69 8.35 8.01
CA ILE A 38 -3.65 7.24 7.90
C ILE A 38 -2.97 5.89 8.20
N ILE A 39 -1.77 5.68 7.68
CA ILE A 39 -1.00 4.45 7.90
C ILE A 39 -0.48 4.39 9.35
N GLU A 40 0.00 5.51 9.89
CA GLU A 40 0.55 5.61 11.24
C GLU A 40 -0.49 5.37 12.34
N ILE A 41 -1.68 5.97 12.22
CA ILE A 41 -2.73 5.86 13.25
C ILE A 41 -3.26 4.43 13.41
N GLN A 42 -3.19 3.65 12.33
CA GLN A 42 -3.54 2.22 12.31
C GLN A 42 -2.38 1.32 12.75
N ARG A 43 -1.23 1.92 13.09
CA ARG A 43 0.03 1.23 13.46
C ARG A 43 0.50 0.24 12.40
N ILE A 44 0.35 0.61 11.12
CA ILE A 44 0.84 -0.17 9.98
C ILE A 44 2.33 0.11 9.83
N LYS A 45 3.14 -0.62 10.59
CA LYS A 45 4.56 -0.26 10.82
C LYS A 45 5.51 -0.53 9.66
N ASN A 46 5.12 -1.28 8.63
CA ASN A 46 5.99 -1.62 7.50
C ASN A 46 5.17 -2.10 6.28
N VAL A 47 5.86 -2.26 5.15
CA VAL A 47 5.30 -2.76 3.87
C VAL A 47 4.58 -4.09 4.04
N ARG A 48 5.17 -5.05 4.77
CA ARG A 48 4.58 -6.39 4.94
C ARG A 48 3.19 -6.32 5.57
N ILE A 49 3.02 -5.53 6.63
CA ILE A 49 1.72 -5.36 7.28
C ILE A 49 0.76 -4.63 6.35
N LEU A 50 1.22 -3.56 5.67
CA LEU A 50 0.39 -2.79 4.73
C LEU A 50 -0.19 -3.69 3.64
N LEU A 51 0.64 -4.57 3.06
CA LEU A 51 0.23 -5.48 1.99
C LEU A 51 -0.76 -6.58 2.44
N GLN A 52 -0.87 -6.84 3.75
CA GLN A 52 -1.79 -7.82 4.31
C GLN A 52 -3.17 -7.22 4.66
N ILE A 53 -3.30 -5.89 4.68
CA ILE A 53 -4.54 -5.21 5.01
C ILE A 53 -5.44 -5.15 3.77
N SER A 54 -6.68 -5.61 3.94
CA SER A 54 -7.67 -5.64 2.86
C SER A 54 -8.29 -4.26 2.57
N ASP A 55 -8.54 -3.47 3.62
CA ASP A 55 -9.12 -2.14 3.51
C ASP A 55 -8.51 -1.18 4.55
N VAL A 56 -7.58 -0.35 4.08
CA VAL A 56 -6.88 0.69 4.86
C VAL A 56 -7.82 1.81 5.33
N PHE A 57 -9.00 1.96 4.72
CA PHE A 57 -9.94 3.05 5.03
C PHE A 57 -11.06 2.63 5.98
N SER A 58 -11.20 1.33 6.25
CA SER A 58 -12.26 0.79 7.11
C SER A 58 -12.34 1.44 8.49
N PHE A 59 -11.20 1.83 9.07
CA PHE A 59 -11.14 2.48 10.39
C PHE A 59 -11.85 3.85 10.43
N PHE A 60 -12.09 4.51 9.29
CA PHE A 60 -12.84 5.78 9.25
C PHE A 60 -14.31 5.63 9.66
N GLN A 61 -14.84 4.41 9.74
CA GLN A 61 -16.19 4.16 10.29
C GLN A 61 -16.23 4.24 11.82
N ILE A 62 -15.08 4.17 12.50
CA ILE A 62 -15.01 4.16 13.97
C ILE A 62 -15.30 5.56 14.50
N ASN A 63 -16.25 5.70 15.42
CA ASN A 63 -16.52 6.97 16.09
C ASN A 63 -15.54 7.17 17.26
N ASN A 64 -14.35 7.70 16.97
CA ASN A 64 -13.32 7.98 17.97
C ASN A 64 -12.81 9.43 17.83
N LYS A 65 -12.69 10.14 18.96
CA LYS A 65 -12.18 11.51 19.05
C LYS A 65 -10.73 11.63 18.57
N ASP A 66 -9.92 10.60 18.79
CA ASP A 66 -8.50 10.57 18.44
C ASP A 66 -8.28 10.65 16.92
N ILE A 67 -9.24 10.14 16.13
CA ILE A 67 -9.16 10.12 14.67
C ILE A 67 -9.97 11.24 14.01
N PHE A 68 -10.67 12.06 14.80
CA PHE A 68 -11.57 13.10 14.29
C PHE A 68 -10.83 14.15 13.44
N LYS A 69 -9.70 14.65 13.94
CA LYS A 69 -8.86 15.61 13.20
C LYS A 69 -8.31 15.04 11.90
N LEU A 70 -8.06 13.72 11.86
CA LEU A 70 -7.64 13.06 10.63
C LEU A 70 -8.81 12.95 9.64
N LYS A 71 -10.01 12.63 10.12
CA LYS A 71 -11.24 12.61 9.30
C LYS A 71 -11.52 13.96 8.64
N GLU A 72 -11.43 15.06 9.38
CA GLU A 72 -11.67 16.41 8.84
C GLU A 72 -10.73 16.74 7.67
N ARG A 73 -9.48 16.30 7.74
CA ARG A 73 -8.50 16.50 6.65
C ARG A 73 -8.74 15.52 5.49
N ALA A 74 -8.96 14.25 5.81
CA ALA A 74 -8.98 13.17 4.83
C ALA A 74 -10.33 12.95 4.13
N CYS A 75 -11.42 13.46 4.69
CA CYS A 75 -12.78 13.16 4.22
C CYS A 75 -13.55 14.43 3.85
N PHE A 76 -14.56 14.26 3.00
CA PHE A 76 -15.74 15.10 2.97
C PHE A 76 -16.73 14.59 4.02
N ILE A 77 -17.54 15.49 4.57
CA ILE A 77 -18.66 15.16 5.46
C ILE A 77 -19.92 15.46 4.66
N ASP A 78 -20.78 14.45 4.48
CA ASP A 78 -22.09 14.66 3.86
C ASP A 78 -23.11 15.22 4.86
N ASP A 79 -24.30 15.59 4.38
CA ASP A 79 -25.37 16.14 5.21
C ASP A 79 -25.89 15.14 6.27
N ASN A 80 -25.61 13.84 6.10
CA ASN A 80 -25.95 12.78 7.04
C ASN A 80 -24.82 12.48 8.03
N SER A 81 -23.78 13.31 8.08
CA SER A 81 -22.57 13.12 8.89
C SER A 81 -21.77 11.85 8.55
N ASN A 82 -21.90 11.33 7.34
CA ASN A 82 -21.04 10.26 6.84
C ASN A 82 -19.72 10.84 6.35
N TYR A 83 -18.64 10.13 6.67
CA TYR A 83 -17.30 10.48 6.23
C TYR A 83 -16.99 9.77 4.92
N ILE A 84 -16.73 10.55 3.87
CA ILE A 84 -16.36 10.06 2.55
C ILE A 84 -14.90 10.44 2.31
N VAL A 85 -13.99 9.47 2.28
CA VAL A 85 -12.58 9.71 2.00
C VAL A 85 -12.42 10.44 0.66
N ARG A 86 -11.62 11.50 0.64
CA ARG A 86 -11.35 12.28 -0.58
C ARG A 86 -10.77 11.35 -1.66
N PRO A 87 -11.29 11.37 -2.90
CA PRO A 87 -10.85 10.45 -3.94
C PRO A 87 -9.35 10.48 -4.25
N GLY A 88 -8.70 11.65 -4.15
CA GLY A 88 -7.25 11.77 -4.33
C GLY A 88 -6.47 10.94 -3.31
N ILE A 89 -6.73 11.15 -2.02
CA ILE A 89 -6.10 10.41 -0.91
C ILE A 89 -6.30 8.90 -1.07
N ARG A 90 -7.52 8.48 -1.43
CA ARG A 90 -7.82 7.08 -1.71
C ARG A 90 -6.94 6.56 -2.83
N SER A 91 -6.91 7.26 -3.96
CA SER A 91 -6.16 6.87 -5.14
C SER A 91 -4.66 6.82 -4.88
N ASP A 92 -4.10 7.76 -4.12
CA ASP A 92 -2.67 7.81 -3.82
C ASP A 92 -2.23 6.60 -2.98
N ILE A 93 -2.99 6.23 -1.94
CA ILE A 93 -2.72 5.03 -1.14
C ILE A 93 -2.91 3.75 -1.97
N GLU A 94 -3.99 3.67 -2.76
CA GLU A 94 -4.27 2.49 -3.59
C GLU A 94 -3.15 2.27 -4.63
N GLN A 95 -2.71 3.34 -5.31
CA GLN A 95 -1.57 3.31 -6.24
C GLN A 95 -0.27 2.91 -5.53
N PHE A 96 0.00 3.47 -4.34
CA PHE A 96 1.18 3.11 -3.57
C PHE A 96 1.19 1.62 -3.21
N ILE A 97 0.06 1.08 -2.74
CA ILE A 97 -0.09 -0.35 -2.42
C ILE A 97 0.10 -1.21 -3.68
N GLU A 98 -0.48 -0.80 -4.81
CA GLU A 98 -0.34 -1.53 -6.07
C GLU A 98 1.12 -1.58 -6.54
N LEU A 99 1.82 -0.46 -6.46
CA LEU A 99 3.24 -0.35 -6.79
C LEU A 99 4.08 -1.27 -5.89
N LEU A 100 3.83 -1.27 -4.58
CA LEU A 100 4.46 -2.20 -3.64
C LEU A 100 4.14 -3.67 -3.97
N LYS A 101 2.90 -4.00 -4.31
CA LYS A 101 2.53 -5.37 -4.71
C LYS A 101 3.28 -5.79 -5.97
N ASN A 102 3.44 -4.89 -6.93
CA ASN A 102 4.16 -5.19 -8.17
C ASN A 102 5.66 -5.41 -7.92
N HIS A 103 6.25 -4.66 -6.99
CA HIS A 103 7.66 -4.80 -6.62
C HIS A 103 7.94 -6.00 -5.71
N CYS A 104 7.05 -6.27 -4.76
CA CYS A 104 7.20 -7.34 -3.76
C CYS A 104 6.56 -8.68 -4.18
N LYS A 105 6.03 -8.79 -5.41
CA LYS A 105 5.62 -10.09 -5.95
C LYS A 105 6.83 -11.03 -5.87
N PRO A 106 6.70 -12.22 -5.24
CA PRO A 106 7.70 -13.25 -5.48
C PRO A 106 7.74 -13.47 -6.98
N ILE A 107 8.95 -13.48 -7.57
CA ILE A 107 9.18 -14.06 -8.89
C ILE A 107 8.59 -15.46 -8.79
N THR A 108 7.36 -15.63 -9.27
CA THR A 108 6.74 -16.94 -9.33
C THR A 108 7.61 -17.67 -10.35
N GLU A 109 8.20 -18.77 -9.90
CA GLU A 109 9.16 -19.57 -10.64
C GLU A 109 8.76 -19.70 -12.12
N PRO A 110 9.72 -19.66 -13.07
CA PRO A 110 9.38 -19.95 -14.46
C PRO A 110 8.72 -21.33 -14.51
N ASN A 111 7.51 -21.38 -15.08
CA ASN A 111 6.78 -22.61 -15.39
C ASN A 111 7.66 -23.52 -16.27
N TYR A 112 8.44 -24.42 -15.66
CA TYR A 112 8.95 -25.61 -16.32
C TYR A 112 7.87 -26.69 -16.26
N ALA A 113 6.81 -26.52 -17.04
CA ALA A 113 5.80 -27.57 -17.25
C ALA A 113 5.14 -27.42 -18.62
N GLN A 114 5.83 -27.92 -19.63
CA GLN A 114 5.36 -28.36 -20.96
C GLN A 114 6.62 -28.85 -21.69
N GLY A 115 6.81 -30.08 -22.16
CA GLY A 115 6.04 -31.29 -22.25
C GLY A 115 6.95 -32.33 -22.94
N GLU A 116 6.79 -33.58 -22.57
CA GLU A 116 7.22 -34.84 -23.18
C GLU A 116 7.97 -34.80 -24.53
N ASN A 117 9.11 -35.51 -24.63
CA ASN A 117 9.22 -36.66 -25.56
C ASN A 117 10.51 -37.49 -25.40
N SER A 118 10.30 -38.81 -25.40
CA SER A 118 11.21 -39.87 -25.87
C SER A 118 12.27 -40.43 -24.91
N CYS A 119 11.84 -41.25 -23.96
CA CYS A 119 12.60 -42.45 -23.60
C CYS A 119 12.28 -43.56 -24.61
N MET A 120 13.16 -43.75 -25.59
CA MET A 120 13.23 -44.95 -26.43
C MET A 120 14.71 -45.13 -26.81
N CYS A 121 15.44 -45.87 -25.97
CA CYS A 121 16.66 -46.55 -26.39
C CYS A 121 16.57 -47.98 -25.84
N GLY A 122 15.97 -48.85 -26.65
CA GLY A 122 16.25 -50.27 -26.60
C GLY A 122 17.50 -50.54 -27.43
N PHE A 123 18.51 -51.13 -26.82
CA PHE A 123 19.55 -51.95 -27.44
C PHE A 123 19.84 -53.12 -26.51
#